data_AF-A0A9D7FJG2-F1
#
_entry.id   AF-A0A9D7FJG2-F1
#
_cell.length_a   1.000
_cell.length_b   1.000
_cell.length_c   1.000
_cell.angle_alpha   90.00
_cell.angle_beta   90.00
_cell.angle_gamma   90.00
#
_symmetry.space_group_name_H-M   'P 1'
#
loop_
_entity.id
_entity.type
_entity.pdbx_description
1 polymer ?
#
loop_
_entity_poly.entity_id
_entity_poly.type
_entity_poly.pdbx_seq_one_letter_code
_entity_poly.pdbx_strand_id
1 'polypeptide(L)'
;MKTIFALLALSVSTAAFSECYSIYAPSNELVWQSTVPPVPMNTASLNAEVQKKVPKGHLVISTDPRGLCPVVDLTQPRKTMRDKAEEMKYD
;
A
#
# COMPACT_ATOMS: atom_id res chain seq x y z
N MET A 1 -39.45 34.26 16.51
CA MET A 1 -38.79 33.69 15.32
C MET A 1 -37.53 32.97 15.80
N LYS A 2 -37.57 31.64 15.87
CA LYS A 2 -36.47 30.78 16.36
C LYS A 2 -36.13 29.81 15.22
N THR A 3 -35.14 30.16 14.42
CA THR A 3 -34.52 29.22 13.47
C THR A 3 -33.03 29.29 13.75
N ILE A 4 -32.63 28.46 14.72
CA ILE A 4 -31.25 28.26 15.13
C ILE A 4 -30.55 27.55 13.97
N PHE A 5 -29.44 28.14 13.54
CA PHE A 5 -28.50 27.63 12.56
C PHE A 5 -28.11 26.18 12.87
N ALA A 6 -28.72 25.21 12.18
CA ALA A 6 -28.28 23.82 12.15
C ALA A 6 -27.50 23.57 10.86
N LEU A 7 -26.34 24.22 10.74
CA LEU A 7 -25.50 24.19 9.53
C LEU A 7 -24.03 24.05 9.96
N LEU A 8 -23.69 23.04 10.76
CA LEU A 8 -22.29 22.73 11.13
C LEU A 8 -22.20 21.35 11.80
N ALA A 9 -22.38 20.27 11.04
CA ALA A 9 -21.99 18.93 11.51
C ALA A 9 -21.81 17.86 10.41
N LEU A 10 -21.72 18.22 9.12
CA LEU A 10 -21.10 17.30 8.15
C LEU A 10 -19.61 17.63 8.06
N SER A 11 -18.91 17.43 9.18
CA SER A 11 -17.48 17.15 9.15
C SER A 11 -17.32 15.82 8.43
N VAL A 12 -17.07 15.92 7.13
CA VAL A 12 -16.71 14.79 6.27
C VAL A 12 -15.45 14.19 6.86
N SER A 13 -15.61 13.16 7.69
CA SER A 13 -14.51 12.28 8.05
C SER A 13 -14.15 11.52 6.78
N THR A 14 -13.37 12.14 5.90
CA THR A 14 -12.55 11.40 4.95
C THR A 14 -11.56 10.63 5.81
N ALA A 15 -11.98 9.47 6.32
CA ALA A 15 -11.05 8.42 6.65
C ALA A 15 -10.29 8.17 5.34
N ALA A 16 -9.12 8.78 5.20
CA ALA A 16 -8.18 8.42 4.17
C ALA A 16 -7.82 6.98 4.50
N PHE A 17 -8.55 6.03 3.90
CA PHE A 17 -8.14 4.64 3.87
C PHE A 17 -6.76 4.67 3.18
N SER A 18 -5.70 4.59 3.97
CA SER A 18 -4.34 4.49 3.46
C SER A 18 -4.16 3.06 2.96
N GLU A 19 -4.77 2.77 1.82
CA GLU A 19 -4.54 1.51 1.11
C GLU A 19 -3.05 1.44 0.76
N CYS A 20 -2.37 0.44 1.30
CA CYS A 20 -1.01 0.12 0.93
C CYS A 20 -1.02 -0.82 -0.26
N TYR A 21 -0.54 -0.31 -1.38
CA TYR A 21 -0.33 -1.09 -2.58
C TYR A 21 1.10 -1.62 -2.55
N SER A 22 1.25 -2.93 -2.71
CA SER A 22 2.54 -3.62 -2.75
C SER A 22 2.59 -4.53 -3.98
N ILE A 23 3.65 -4.46 -4.78
CA ILE A 23 3.87 -5.42 -5.87
C ILE A 23 5.00 -6.35 -5.47
N TYR A 24 4.76 -7.65 -5.61
CA TYR A 24 5.72 -8.70 -5.39
C TYR A 24 6.14 -9.34 -6.72
N ALA A 25 7.43 -9.61 -6.84
CA ALA A 25 8.00 -10.42 -7.91
C ALA A 25 7.58 -11.89 -7.79
N PRO A 26 7.81 -12.72 -8.82
CA PRO A 26 7.51 -14.16 -8.78
C PRO A 26 8.26 -14.91 -7.67
N SER A 27 9.39 -14.38 -7.22
CA SER A 27 10.17 -14.86 -6.08
C SER A 27 9.57 -14.52 -4.71
N ASN A 28 8.40 -13.86 -4.66
CA ASN A 28 7.82 -13.23 -3.48
C ASN A 28 8.68 -12.11 -2.86
N GLU A 29 9.59 -11.54 -3.65
CA GLU A 29 10.31 -10.33 -3.24
C GLU A 29 9.42 -9.10 -3.47
N LEU A 30 9.26 -8.27 -2.44
CA LEU A 30 8.59 -6.97 -2.57
C LEU A 30 9.41 -6.08 -3.50
N VAL A 31 8.88 -5.66 -4.65
CA VAL A 31 9.60 -4.80 -5.61
C VAL A 31 9.15 -3.36 -5.60
N TRP A 32 7.93 -3.09 -5.12
CA TRP A 32 7.38 -1.74 -5.06
C TRP A 32 6.32 -1.65 -3.95
N GLN A 33 6.25 -0.51 -3.25
CA GLN A 33 5.24 -0.23 -2.22
C GLN A 33 4.93 1.27 -2.16
N SER A 34 3.65 1.65 -2.09
CA SER A 34 3.21 3.04 -1.89
C SER A 34 1.75 3.11 -1.43
N THR A 35 1.34 4.27 -0.91
CA THR A 35 -0.07 4.62 -0.69
C THR A 35 -0.78 5.08 -1.96
N VAL A 36 -0.04 5.27 -3.06
CA VAL A 36 -0.59 5.68 -4.36
C VAL A 36 -0.58 4.49 -5.30
N PRO A 37 -1.70 4.09 -5.92
CA PRO A 37 -1.75 2.90 -6.76
C PRO A 37 -0.71 2.92 -7.89
N PRO A 38 0.01 1.81 -8.13
CA PRO A 38 1.10 1.75 -9.12
C PRO A 38 0.59 1.64 -10.56
N VAL A 39 -0.68 1.28 -10.73
CA VAL A 39 -1.38 1.07 -11.99
C VAL A 39 -2.78 1.67 -11.89
N PRO A 40 -3.47 1.96 -13.01
CA PRO A 40 -4.86 2.42 -12.97
C PRO A 40 -5.77 1.38 -12.30
N MET A 41 -6.51 1.77 -11.27
CA MET A 41 -7.45 0.88 -10.55
C MET A 41 -8.80 0.73 -11.28
N ASN A 42 -9.09 1.58 -12.26
CA ASN A 42 -10.34 1.62 -13.02
C ASN A 42 -10.23 0.90 -14.37
N THR A 43 -9.50 -0.21 -14.43
CA THR A 43 -9.30 -1.02 -15.63
C THR A 43 -10.16 -2.29 -15.61
N ALA A 44 -10.46 -2.84 -16.78
CA ALA A 44 -11.16 -4.12 -16.89
C ALA A 44 -10.33 -5.31 -16.35
N SER A 45 -8.99 -5.21 -16.35
CA SER A 45 -8.11 -6.25 -15.82
C SER A 45 -6.92 -5.64 -15.10
N LEU A 46 -7.01 -5.61 -13.77
CA LEU A 46 -5.93 -5.13 -12.91
C LEU A 46 -4.67 -5.98 -13.05
N ASN A 47 -4.84 -7.30 -13.17
CA ASN A 47 -3.72 -8.21 -13.38
C ASN A 47 -2.96 -7.86 -14.67
N ALA A 48 -3.65 -7.57 -15.78
CA ALA A 48 -2.97 -7.21 -17.02
C ALA A 48 -2.09 -5.96 -16.88
N GLU A 49 -2.53 -4.93 -16.15
CA GLU A 49 -1.71 -3.75 -15.87
C GLU A 49 -0.52 -4.07 -14.97
N VAL A 50 -0.70 -4.93 -13.97
CA VAL A 50 0.41 -5.38 -13.09
C VAL A 50 1.44 -6.17 -13.90
N GLN A 51 1.00 -7.07 -14.78
CA GLN A 51 1.90 -7.88 -15.61
C GLN A 51 2.75 -7.05 -16.58
N LYS A 52 2.28 -5.87 -17.03
CA LYS A 52 3.08 -4.94 -17.85
C LYS A 52 4.27 -4.35 -17.09
N LYS A 53 4.14 -4.17 -15.78
CA LYS A 53 5.19 -3.58 -14.92
C LYS A 53 6.09 -4.64 -14.28
N VAL A 54 5.48 -5.69 -13.75
CA VAL A 54 6.18 -6.79 -13.06
C VAL A 54 5.67 -8.12 -13.61
N PRO A 55 6.30 -8.65 -14.67
CA PRO A 55 5.91 -9.91 -15.27
C PRO A 55 5.95 -11.06 -14.26
N LYS A 56 4.88 -11.89 -14.26
CA LYS A 56 4.60 -12.97 -13.31
C LYS A 56 4.50 -12.54 -11.83
N GLY A 57 4.52 -11.24 -11.56
CA GLY A 57 4.32 -10.69 -10.23
C GLY A 57 2.84 -10.63 -9.83
N HIS A 58 2.59 -10.18 -8.62
CA HIS A 58 1.23 -9.97 -8.11
C HIS A 58 1.15 -8.69 -7.26
N LEU A 59 -0.02 -8.04 -7.32
CA LEU A 59 -0.35 -6.86 -6.53
C LEU A 59 -1.11 -7.29 -5.28
N VAL A 60 -0.71 -6.76 -4.14
CA VAL A 60 -1.39 -6.88 -2.85
C VAL A 60 -1.87 -5.50 -2.43
N ILE A 61 -3.11 -5.41 -1.97
CA ILE A 61 -3.72 -4.18 -1.43
C ILE A 61 -4.03 -4.47 0.03
N SER A 62 -3.37 -3.74 0.93
CA SER A 62 -3.62 -3.83 2.37
C SER A 62 -4.37 -2.59 2.84
N THR A 63 -5.50 -2.80 3.52
CA THR A 63 -6.34 -1.74 4.10
C THR A 63 -6.10 -1.57 5.60
N ASP A 64 -5.02 -2.13 6.15
CA ASP A 64 -4.75 -2.06 7.58
C ASP A 64 -4.53 -0.61 8.05
N PRO A 65 -5.45 -0.04 8.86
CA PRO A 65 -5.33 1.33 9.34
C PRO A 65 -4.16 1.54 10.31
N ARG A 66 -3.54 0.46 10.79
CA ARG A 66 -2.34 0.49 11.64
C ARG A 66 -1.06 0.16 10.88
N GLY A 67 -1.17 -0.22 9.61
CA GLY A 67 -0.04 -0.59 8.78
C GLY A 67 0.73 0.64 8.32
N LEU A 68 2.02 0.71 8.65
CA LEU A 68 2.91 1.68 8.01
C LEU A 68 3.08 1.31 6.53
N CYS A 69 3.03 2.31 5.66
CA CYS A 69 3.27 2.19 4.23
C CYS A 69 4.63 2.81 3.82
N PRO A 70 5.76 2.24 4.27
CA PRO A 70 7.04 2.80 3.89
C PRO A 70 7.22 2.70 2.38
N VAL A 71 7.66 3.79 1.76
CA VAL A 71 8.14 3.72 0.39
C VAL A 71 9.34 2.79 0.37
N VAL A 72 9.28 1.81 -0.52
CA VAL A 72 10.37 0.87 -0.71
C VAL A 72 11.58 1.61 -1.29
N ASP A 73 12.67 1.63 -0.52
CA ASP A 73 13.96 2.12 -1.00
C ASP A 73 14.68 1.01 -1.79
N LEU A 74 14.87 1.24 -3.09
CA LEU A 74 15.59 0.33 -3.99
C LEU A 74 17.10 0.64 -4.04
N THR A 75 17.56 1.72 -3.39
CA THR A 75 18.96 2.14 -3.41
C THR A 75 19.80 1.44 -2.35
N GLN A 76 19.16 0.86 -1.33
CA GLN A 76 19.82 0.06 -0.31
C GLN A 76 19.74 -1.44 -0.64
N PRO A 77 20.83 -2.21 -0.42
CA PRO A 77 20.78 -3.66 -0.51
C PRO A 77 19.70 -4.21 0.44
N ARG A 78 18.74 -4.96 -0.10
CA ARG A 78 17.72 -5.59 0.74
C ARG A 78 18.32 -6.72 1.55
N LYS A 79 18.10 -6.65 2.85
CA LYS A 79 18.30 -7.77 3.76
C LYS A 79 17.36 -8.91 3.38
N THR A 80 17.89 -10.12 3.32
CA THR A 80 17.08 -11.33 3.14
C THR A 80 16.18 -11.55 4.36
N MET A 81 15.16 -12.41 4.23
CA MET A 81 14.35 -12.81 5.39
C MET A 81 15.22 -13.45 6.49
N ARG A 82 16.30 -14.11 6.10
CA ARG A 82 17.28 -14.68 7.04
C ARG A 82 17.98 -13.57 7.82
N ASP A 83 18.50 -12.55 7.14
CA ASP A 83 19.20 -11.44 7.78
C ASP A 83 18.28 -10.70 8.77
N LYS A 84 17.01 -10.46 8.39
CA LYS A 84 16.01 -9.88 9.29
C LYS A 84 15.70 -10.78 10.50
N ALA A 85 15.62 -12.09 10.28
CA ALA A 85 15.38 -13.06 11.36
C ALA A 85 16.56 -13.16 12.33
N GLU A 86 17.79 -12.94 11.86
CA GLU A 86 18.97 -12.89 12.72
C GLU A 86 18.99 -11.61 13.57
N GLU A 87 18.52 -10.47 13.07
CA GLU A 87 18.42 -9.21 13.83
C GLU A 87 17.37 -9.29 14.95
N MET A 88 16.21 -9.89 14.68
CA MET A 88 15.15 -10.08 15.67
C MET A 88 15.54 -11.02 16.83
N LYS A 89 16.67 -11.75 16.74
CA LYS A 89 17.16 -12.58 17.87
C LYS A 89 17.86 -11.75 18.95
N TYR A 90 18.22 -10.51 18.66
CA TYR A 90 19.00 -9.65 19.54
C TYR A 90 18.24 -8.42 20.04
N ASP A 91 16.96 -8.27 19.65
CA ASP A 91 15.98 -7.34 20.24
C ASP A 91 15.17 -8.01 21.36
#